data_AF-A0A931QNG8-F1
#
_entry.id   AF-A0A931QNG8-F1
#
_cell.length_a   1.000
_cell.length_b   1.000
_cell.length_c   1.000
_cell.angle_alpha   90.00
_cell.angle_beta   90.00
_cell.angle_gamma   90.00
#
_symmetry.space_group_name_H-M   'P 1'
#
loop_
_entity.id
_entity.type
_entity.pdbx_description
1 polymer ?
#
loop_
_entity_poly.entity_id
_entity_poly.type
_entity_poly.pdbx_seq_one_letter_code
_entity_poly.pdbx_strand_id
1 'polypeptide(L)'
;MPRFIREEIALKAQEWSLNQERVFSEELMNKRINFFLIFFILLLVAAFFIKEKEIVSFILAAGTVITWILSFSIFSITRKVNRIIKMLKRETGHPLSSLDTKSFDLINRFLIGYALPVFCSVIITIGSALSVSGALNLYMPFKEEVTRKTEQIKEDVKKSLPKTKEKSRPSKYFQPIDSVSK
;
A
#
# COMPACT_ATOMS: atom_id res chain seq x y z
N MET A 1 -8.07 25.13 43.62
CA MET A 1 -8.84 23.91 43.26
C MET A 1 -8.45 22.78 44.22
N PRO A 2 -9.41 22.02 44.79
CA PRO A 2 -9.13 20.97 45.77
C PRO A 2 -8.38 19.77 45.15
N ARG A 3 -7.34 19.26 45.83
CA ARG A 3 -6.54 18.10 45.35
C ARG A 3 -7.35 16.81 45.18
N PHE A 4 -8.40 16.61 45.99
CA PHE A 4 -9.21 15.39 45.97
C PHE A 4 -9.99 15.17 44.67
N ILE A 5 -10.41 16.25 44.00
CA ILE A 5 -11.08 16.17 42.70
C ILE A 5 -10.11 15.68 41.61
N ARG A 6 -8.82 16.01 41.73
CA ARG A 6 -7.79 15.59 40.77
C ARG A 6 -7.50 14.10 40.85
N GLU A 7 -7.58 13.48 42.03
CA GLU A 7 -7.38 12.04 42.21
C GLU A 7 -8.56 11.21 41.69
N GLU A 8 -9.81 11.61 41.94
CA GLU A 8 -10.97 10.93 41.34
C GLU A 8 -11.01 11.03 39.81
N ILE A 9 -10.66 12.20 39.25
CA ILE A 9 -10.56 12.36 37.79
C ILE A 9 -9.40 11.53 37.23
N ALA A 10 -8.28 11.42 37.96
CA ALA A 10 -7.16 10.56 37.55
C ALA A 10 -7.51 9.07 37.59
N LEU A 11 -8.27 8.63 38.60
CA LEU A 11 -8.77 7.24 38.71
C LEU A 11 -9.80 6.92 37.62
N LYS A 12 -10.73 7.84 37.33
CA LYS A 12 -11.67 7.71 36.18
C LYS A 12 -10.97 7.79 34.82
N ALA A 13 -9.87 8.52 34.71
CA ALA A 13 -9.05 8.57 33.49
C ALA A 13 -8.18 7.32 33.31
N GLN A 14 -7.92 6.58 34.40
CA GLN A 14 -7.17 5.32 34.38
C GLN A 14 -8.06 4.11 34.02
N GLU A 15 -9.38 4.21 34.18
CA GLU A 15 -10.32 3.25 33.60
C GLU A 15 -10.43 3.45 32.09
N TRP A 16 -9.84 2.52 31.35
CA TRP A 16 -9.95 2.45 29.90
C TRP A 16 -11.42 2.25 29.48
N SER A 17 -12.05 3.32 29.03
CA SER A 17 -13.46 3.29 28.62
C SER A 17 -13.64 2.54 27.30
N LEU A 18 -14.78 1.84 27.13
CA LEU A 18 -15.08 1.12 25.88
C LEU A 18 -15.12 2.06 24.65
N ASN A 19 -15.42 3.35 24.85
CA ASN A 19 -15.37 4.34 23.78
C ASN A 19 -13.92 4.65 23.35
N GLN A 20 -12.97 4.71 24.30
CA GLN A 20 -11.53 4.82 23.98
C GLN A 20 -11.03 3.56 23.26
N GLU A 21 -11.43 2.36 23.70
CA GLU A 21 -11.11 1.09 23.01
C GLU A 21 -11.58 1.09 21.56
N ARG A 22 -12.80 1.60 21.33
CA ARG A 22 -13.38 1.73 19.99
C ARG A 22 -12.55 2.67 19.12
N VAL A 23 -12.26 3.88 19.59
CA VAL A 23 -11.49 4.89 18.83
C VAL A 23 -10.09 4.36 18.50
N PHE A 24 -9.41 3.75 19.49
CA PHE A 24 -8.11 3.13 19.29
C PHE A 24 -8.15 2.03 18.23
N SER A 25 -9.16 1.14 18.30
CA SER A 25 -9.31 0.06 17.34
C SER A 25 -9.67 0.55 15.93
N GLU A 26 -10.46 1.62 15.81
CA GLU A 26 -10.80 2.27 14.53
C GLU A 26 -9.56 2.92 13.90
N GLU A 27 -8.72 3.58 14.70
CA GLU A 27 -7.48 4.18 14.22
C GLU A 27 -6.46 3.12 13.78
N LEU A 28 -6.34 2.03 14.54
CA LEU A 28 -5.48 0.90 14.19
C LEU A 28 -5.94 0.22 12.89
N MET A 29 -7.26 0.08 12.70
CA MET A 29 -7.84 -0.42 11.47
C MET A 29 -7.47 0.48 10.28
N ASN A 30 -7.65 1.80 10.42
CA ASN A 30 -7.34 2.77 9.36
C ASN A 30 -5.86 2.72 8.95
N LYS A 31 -4.94 2.67 9.94
CA LYS A 31 -3.50 2.55 9.68
C LYS A 31 -3.15 1.28 8.89
N ARG A 32 -3.75 0.13 9.23
CA ARG A 32 -3.49 -1.14 8.53
C ARG A 32 -4.07 -1.17 7.12
N ILE A 33 -5.24 -0.57 6.91
CA ILE A 33 -5.85 -0.46 5.58
C ILE A 33 -5.01 0.45 4.67
N ASN A 34 -4.55 1.60 5.18
CA ASN A 34 -3.65 2.48 4.42
C ASN A 34 -2.34 1.78 4.07
N PHE A 35 -1.73 1.06 5.02
CA PHE A 35 -0.53 0.28 4.76
C PHE A 35 -0.76 -0.79 3.68
N PHE A 36 -1.89 -1.51 3.76
CA PHE A 36 -2.28 -2.50 2.76
C PHE A 36 -2.43 -1.89 1.36
N LEU A 37 -3.11 -0.75 1.24
CA LEU A 37 -3.32 -0.06 -0.03
C LEU A 37 -2.00 0.41 -0.66
N ILE A 38 -1.11 0.99 0.14
CA ILE A 38 0.21 1.42 -0.32
C ILE A 38 1.01 0.21 -0.83
N PHE A 39 1.02 -0.87 -0.06
CA PHE A 39 1.70 -2.10 -0.44
C PHE A 39 1.11 -2.70 -1.74
N PHE A 40 -0.21 -2.72 -1.85
CA PHE A 40 -0.92 -3.20 -3.04
C PHE A 40 -0.55 -2.39 -4.30
N ILE A 41 -0.58 -1.06 -4.21
CA ILE A 41 -0.21 -0.17 -5.32
C ILE A 41 1.26 -0.38 -5.70
N LEU A 42 2.15 -0.47 -4.72
CA LEU A 42 3.56 -0.71 -4.95
C LEU A 42 3.80 -2.05 -5.67
N LEU A 43 3.06 -3.09 -5.27
CA LEU A 43 3.14 -4.40 -5.92
C LEU A 43 2.68 -4.35 -7.37
N LEU A 44 1.57 -3.67 -7.66
CA LEU A 44 1.08 -3.49 -9.03
C LEU A 44 2.10 -2.73 -9.88
N VAL A 45 2.61 -1.61 -9.37
CA VAL A 45 3.65 -0.82 -10.03
C VAL A 45 4.86 -1.69 -10.33
N ALA A 46 5.37 -2.44 -9.35
CA ALA A 46 6.50 -3.35 -9.55
C ALA A 46 6.22 -4.39 -10.66
N ALA A 47 5.04 -5.00 -10.66
CA ALA A 47 4.64 -5.97 -11.68
C ALA A 47 4.54 -5.35 -13.09
N PHE A 48 4.16 -4.07 -13.20
CA PHE A 48 4.08 -3.36 -14.48
C PHE A 48 5.44 -3.00 -15.07
N PHE A 49 6.39 -2.54 -14.23
CA PHE A 49 7.70 -2.06 -14.68
C PHE A 49 8.67 -3.18 -15.06
N ILE A 50 8.54 -4.36 -14.47
CA ILE A 50 9.44 -5.48 -14.73
C ILE A 50 9.08 -6.14 -16.07
N LYS A 51 10.11 -6.35 -16.89
CA LYS A 51 9.98 -6.97 -18.22
C LYS A 51 10.17 -8.48 -18.18
N GLU A 52 10.96 -8.97 -17.24
CA GLU A 52 11.29 -10.38 -17.10
C GLU A 52 10.14 -11.15 -16.44
N LYS A 53 9.61 -12.14 -17.16
CA LYS A 53 8.43 -12.92 -16.77
C LYS A 53 8.68 -13.70 -15.48
N GLU A 54 9.87 -14.27 -15.31
CA GLU A 54 10.23 -15.07 -14.14
C GLU A 54 10.24 -14.22 -12.86
N ILE A 55 10.85 -13.03 -12.94
CA ILE A 55 10.91 -12.08 -11.82
C ILE A 55 9.51 -11.56 -11.47
N VAL A 56 8.68 -11.21 -12.46
CA VAL A 56 7.29 -10.79 -12.24
C VAL A 56 6.49 -11.88 -11.53
N SER A 57 6.62 -13.13 -11.99
CA SER A 57 5.91 -14.27 -11.41
C SER A 57 6.29 -14.49 -9.95
N PHE A 58 7.58 -14.43 -9.62
CA PHE A 58 8.07 -14.57 -8.25
C PHE A 58 7.56 -13.43 -7.34
N ILE A 59 7.62 -12.19 -7.81
CA ILE A 59 7.14 -11.02 -7.06
C ILE A 59 5.63 -11.09 -6.85
N LEU A 60 4.85 -11.50 -7.86
CA LEU A 60 3.41 -11.68 -7.72
C LEU A 60 3.06 -12.81 -6.76
N ALA A 61 3.81 -13.92 -6.77
CA ALA A 61 3.60 -15.03 -5.84
C ALA A 61 3.90 -14.61 -4.40
N ALA A 62 5.06 -13.99 -4.14
CA ALA A 62 5.43 -13.47 -2.82
C ALA A 62 4.44 -12.39 -2.36
N GLY A 63 4.07 -11.50 -3.29
CA GLY A 63 3.05 -10.47 -3.09
C GLY A 63 1.73 -11.05 -2.65
N THR A 64 1.24 -12.09 -3.33
CA THR A 64 -0.02 -12.77 -3.01
C THR A 64 -0.02 -13.26 -1.57
N VAL A 65 1.04 -13.95 -1.14
CA VAL A 65 1.14 -14.46 0.24
C VAL A 65 1.07 -13.31 1.25
N ILE A 66 1.83 -12.24 1.02
CA ILE A 66 1.85 -11.07 1.92
C ILE A 66 0.49 -10.37 1.94
N THR A 67 -0.16 -10.18 0.78
CA THR A 67 -1.48 -9.57 0.66
C THR A 67 -2.54 -10.37 1.42
N TRP A 68 -2.49 -11.71 1.36
CA TRP A 68 -3.38 -12.57 2.15
C TRP A 68 -3.15 -12.45 3.66
N ILE A 69 -1.90 -12.40 4.11
CA ILE A 69 -1.56 -12.20 5.53
C ILE A 69 -2.09 -10.85 6.03
N LEU A 70 -1.89 -9.78 5.24
CA LEU A 70 -2.38 -8.45 5.58
C LEU A 70 -3.91 -8.38 5.57
N SER A 71 -4.57 -9.01 4.59
CA SER A 71 -6.03 -9.14 4.53
C SER A 71 -6.58 -9.82 5.79
N PHE A 72 -5.96 -10.93 6.22
CA PHE A 72 -6.33 -11.64 7.44
C PHE A 72 -6.13 -10.79 8.72
N SER A 73 -5.06 -10.00 8.74
CA SER A 73 -4.78 -9.05 9.83
C SER A 73 -5.85 -7.96 9.94
N ILE A 74 -6.30 -7.41 8.81
CA ILE A 74 -7.39 -6.43 8.76
C ILE A 74 -8.70 -7.08 9.22
N PHE A 75 -9.02 -8.27 8.70
CA PHE A 75 -10.22 -9.03 9.06
C PHE A 75 -10.34 -9.24 10.58
N SER A 76 -9.23 -9.62 11.22
CA SER A 76 -9.20 -9.87 12.66
C SER A 76 -9.53 -8.62 13.48
N ILE A 77 -9.07 -7.43 13.07
CA ILE A 77 -9.41 -6.17 13.74
C ILE A 77 -10.82 -5.72 13.45
N THR A 78 -11.26 -5.79 12.20
CA THR A 78 -12.64 -5.42 11.85
C THR A 78 -13.64 -6.22 12.66
N ARG A 79 -13.35 -7.50 12.93
CA ARG A 79 -14.16 -8.34 13.82
C ARG A 79 -14.15 -7.85 15.27
N LYS A 80 -13.00 -7.42 15.80
CA LYS A 80 -12.90 -6.83 17.16
C LYS A 80 -13.69 -5.52 17.27
N VAL A 81 -13.48 -4.60 16.34
CA VAL A 81 -14.21 -3.31 16.27
C VAL A 81 -15.72 -3.57 16.25
N ASN A 82 -16.19 -4.49 15.41
CA ASN A 82 -17.62 -4.81 15.30
C ASN A 82 -18.19 -5.42 16.60
N ARG A 83 -17.39 -6.18 17.37
CA ARG A 83 -17.80 -6.67 18.70
C ARG A 83 -17.94 -5.52 19.70
N ILE A 84 -16.98 -4.59 19.75
CA ILE A 84 -17.02 -3.42 20.65
C ILE A 84 -18.24 -2.55 20.35
N ILE A 85 -18.53 -2.29 19.07
CA ILE A 85 -19.72 -1.54 18.65
C ILE A 85 -21.00 -2.26 19.06
N LYS A 86 -21.06 -3.59 18.92
CA LYS A 86 -22.23 -4.37 19.37
C LYS A 86 -22.42 -4.30 20.88
N MET A 87 -21.33 -4.26 21.67
CA MET A 87 -21.39 -4.08 23.12
C MET A 87 -21.89 -2.67 23.47
N LEU A 88 -21.31 -1.61 22.86
CA LEU A 88 -21.76 -0.22 23.07
C LEU A 88 -23.24 -0.02 22.69
N LYS A 89 -23.72 -0.68 21.63
CA LYS A 89 -25.13 -0.59 21.21
C LYS A 89 -26.11 -1.25 22.19
N ARG A 90 -25.66 -2.17 23.05
CA ARG A 90 -26.49 -2.81 24.08
C ARG A 90 -26.61 -1.95 25.34
N GLU A 91 -25.74 -0.97 25.52
CA GLU A 91 -25.76 -0.07 26.66
C GLU A 91 -26.82 1.00 26.45
N THR A 92 -27.93 0.88 27.20
CA THR A 92 -29.09 1.78 27.13
C THR A 92 -28.70 3.21 27.51
N GLY A 93 -28.80 4.14 26.55
CA GLY A 93 -28.54 5.58 26.76
C GLY A 93 -27.34 6.16 26.00
N HIS A 94 -26.58 5.36 25.26
CA HIS A 94 -25.43 5.85 24.49
C HIS A 94 -25.90 6.59 23.21
N PRO A 95 -25.39 7.78 22.84
CA PRO A 95 -25.77 8.51 21.61
C PRO A 95 -25.53 7.75 20.29
N LEU A 96 -24.91 6.57 20.37
CA LEU A 96 -24.70 5.62 19.30
C LEU A 96 -25.91 4.72 19.00
N SER A 97 -26.91 4.66 19.89
CA SER A 97 -28.16 3.96 19.65
C SER A 97 -29.18 4.78 18.85
N SER A 98 -29.04 6.12 18.83
CA SER A 98 -29.96 7.05 18.16
C SER A 98 -29.53 7.48 16.75
N LEU A 99 -28.29 7.23 16.33
CA LEU A 99 -27.83 7.43 14.95
C LEU A 99 -28.31 6.27 14.07
N ASP A 100 -29.57 6.36 13.67
CA ASP A 100 -30.32 5.36 12.90
C ASP A 100 -30.03 5.38 11.39
N THR A 101 -28.77 5.62 10.99
CA THR A 101 -28.27 5.33 9.63
C THR A 101 -27.74 3.89 9.56
N LYS A 102 -28.39 2.98 10.30
CA LYS A 102 -27.93 1.62 10.67
C LYS A 102 -27.36 0.80 9.52
N SER A 103 -27.92 0.90 8.32
CA SER A 103 -27.52 0.04 7.21
C SER A 103 -26.28 0.56 6.49
N PHE A 104 -26.21 1.86 6.22
CA PHE A 104 -25.10 2.43 5.43
C PHE A 104 -23.77 2.39 6.17
N ASP A 105 -23.76 2.61 7.49
CA ASP A 105 -22.52 2.64 8.25
C ASP A 105 -21.96 1.22 8.48
N LEU A 106 -22.85 0.21 8.61
CA LEU A 106 -22.48 -1.21 8.63
C LEU A 106 -21.96 -1.67 7.26
N ILE A 107 -22.62 -1.27 6.17
CA ILE A 107 -22.19 -1.59 4.81
C ILE A 107 -20.85 -0.93 4.51
N ASN A 108 -20.66 0.36 4.81
CA ASN A 108 -19.38 1.05 4.60
C ASN A 108 -18.26 0.41 5.41
N ARG A 109 -18.49 0.07 6.68
CA ARG A 109 -17.50 -0.62 7.52
C ARG A 109 -17.17 -2.02 7.02
N PHE A 110 -18.16 -2.74 6.51
CA PHE A 110 -17.95 -4.05 5.89
C PHE A 110 -17.23 -3.91 4.53
N LEU A 111 -17.54 -2.87 3.76
CA LEU A 111 -16.93 -2.62 2.46
C LEU A 111 -15.46 -2.24 2.61
N ILE A 112 -15.15 -1.31 3.51
CA ILE A 112 -13.77 -0.86 3.79
C ILE A 112 -12.96 -1.95 4.49
N GLY A 113 -13.55 -2.64 5.47
CA GLY A 113 -12.82 -3.57 6.33
C GLY A 113 -12.79 -5.02 5.83
N TYR A 114 -13.73 -5.42 4.98
CA TYR A 114 -13.85 -6.80 4.49
C TYR A 114 -13.78 -6.89 2.98
N ALA A 115 -14.60 -6.11 2.27
CA ALA A 115 -14.67 -6.24 0.81
C ALA A 115 -13.35 -5.79 0.16
N LEU A 116 -12.85 -4.60 0.49
CA LEU A 116 -11.69 -4.01 -0.17
C LEU A 116 -10.40 -4.88 -0.09
N PRO A 117 -9.98 -5.39 1.08
CA PRO A 117 -8.79 -6.25 1.16
C PRO A 117 -8.98 -7.58 0.43
N VAL A 118 -10.18 -8.16 0.49
CA VAL A 118 -10.49 -9.43 -0.17
C VAL A 118 -10.52 -9.25 -1.68
N PHE A 119 -11.15 -8.21 -2.21
CA PHE A 119 -11.15 -7.91 -3.64
C PHE A 119 -9.73 -7.69 -4.17
N CYS A 120 -8.91 -6.89 -3.48
CA CYS A 120 -7.50 -6.71 -3.84
C CYS A 120 -6.71 -8.03 -3.83
N SER A 121 -6.93 -8.88 -2.82
CA SER A 121 -6.28 -10.19 -2.73
C SER A 121 -6.67 -11.11 -3.87
N VAL A 122 -7.96 -11.12 -4.25
CA VAL A 122 -8.47 -11.91 -5.38
C VAL A 122 -7.88 -11.41 -6.70
N ILE A 123 -7.82 -10.09 -6.92
CA ILE A 123 -7.21 -9.51 -8.12
C ILE A 123 -5.74 -9.92 -8.27
N ILE A 124 -4.96 -9.83 -7.19
CA ILE A 124 -3.55 -10.28 -7.20
C ILE A 124 -3.44 -11.78 -7.43
N THR A 125 -4.32 -12.57 -6.81
CA THR A 125 -4.34 -14.03 -6.99
C THR A 125 -4.63 -14.40 -8.44
N ILE A 126 -5.60 -13.74 -9.08
CA ILE A 126 -5.89 -13.89 -10.51
C ILE A 126 -4.68 -13.46 -11.33
N GLY A 127 -4.07 -12.31 -11.03
CA GLY A 127 -2.86 -11.84 -11.71
C GLY A 127 -1.68 -12.83 -11.62
N SER A 128 -1.48 -13.43 -10.44
CA SER A 128 -0.47 -14.46 -10.22
C SER A 128 -0.79 -15.75 -10.99
N ALA A 129 -2.05 -16.20 -10.98
CA ALA A 129 -2.48 -17.38 -11.75
C ALA A 129 -2.34 -17.16 -13.27
N LEU A 130 -2.64 -15.96 -13.77
CA LEU A 130 -2.42 -15.58 -15.17
C LEU A 130 -0.94 -15.50 -15.53
N SER A 131 -0.10 -15.11 -14.57
CA SER A 131 1.36 -15.12 -14.75
C SER A 131 1.91 -16.53 -14.88
N VAL A 132 1.46 -17.46 -14.03
CA VAL A 132 1.92 -18.86 -14.04
C VAL A 132 1.42 -19.61 -15.28
N SER A 133 0.19 -19.36 -15.72
CA SER A 133 -0.39 -20.02 -16.90
C SER A 133 0.16 -19.51 -18.24
N GLY A 134 0.97 -18.44 -18.24
CA GLY A 134 1.48 -17.83 -19.47
C GLY A 134 0.42 -17.11 -20.32
N ALA A 135 -0.84 -17.09 -19.88
CA ALA A 135 -1.95 -16.39 -20.55
C ALA A 135 -1.77 -14.86 -20.57
N LEU A 136 -0.89 -14.32 -19.71
CA LEU A 136 -0.43 -12.93 -19.77
C LEU A 136 0.16 -12.54 -21.14
N ASN A 137 0.66 -13.50 -21.91
CA ASN A 137 1.16 -13.27 -23.27
C ASN A 137 0.02 -13.03 -24.29
N LEU A 138 -1.19 -13.54 -24.03
CA LEU A 138 -2.35 -13.41 -24.92
C LEU A 138 -3.14 -12.10 -24.65
N TYR A 139 -3.14 -11.62 -23.41
CA TYR A 139 -3.92 -10.45 -22.98
C TYR A 139 -3.14 -9.12 -22.93
N MET A 140 -1.83 -9.13 -23.19
CA MET A 140 -1.00 -7.92 -23.26
C MET A 140 -0.52 -7.53 -24.69
N PRO A 141 -1.33 -7.58 -25.77
CA PRO A 141 -0.95 -6.91 -27.02
C PRO A 141 -0.75 -5.38 -26.82
N PHE A 142 -1.34 -4.82 -25.76
CA PHE A 142 -1.15 -3.42 -25.37
C PHE A 142 0.25 -3.12 -24.79
N LYS A 143 0.92 -4.10 -24.16
CA LYS A 143 2.28 -3.88 -23.61
C LYS A 143 3.30 -3.75 -24.74
N GLU A 144 3.17 -4.52 -25.82
CA GLU A 144 4.01 -4.40 -27.02
C GLU A 144 3.84 -3.04 -27.71
N GLU A 145 2.60 -2.59 -27.91
CA GLU A 145 2.30 -1.29 -28.52
C GLU A 145 2.85 -0.12 -27.69
N VAL A 146 2.74 -0.17 -26.36
CA VAL A 146 3.28 0.85 -25.45
C VAL A 146 4.81 0.81 -25.43
N THR A 147 5.44 -0.36 -25.42
CA THR A 147 6.91 -0.45 -25.53
C THR A 147 7.40 0.07 -26.87
N ARG A 148 6.70 -0.20 -27.98
CA ARG A 148 7.06 0.30 -29.31
C ARG A 148 6.95 1.82 -29.39
N LYS A 149 5.89 2.41 -28.83
CA LYS A 149 5.74 3.87 -28.74
C LYS A 149 6.82 4.51 -27.87
N THR A 150 7.20 3.86 -26.78
CA THR A 150 8.26 4.38 -25.90
C THR A 150 9.64 4.30 -26.56
N GLU A 151 9.90 3.25 -27.35
CA GLU A 151 11.13 3.12 -28.15
C GLU A 151 11.17 4.10 -29.32
N GLN A 152 10.04 4.31 -30.02
CA GLN A 152 9.93 5.34 -31.07
C GLN A 152 10.16 6.74 -30.50
N ILE A 153 9.54 7.09 -29.37
CA ILE A 153 9.79 8.37 -28.70
C ILE A 153 11.26 8.51 -28.30
N LYS A 154 11.91 7.44 -27.82
CA LYS A 154 13.34 7.48 -27.45
C LYS A 154 14.24 7.65 -28.68
N GLU A 155 13.92 7.00 -29.80
CA GLU A 155 14.58 7.17 -31.10
C GLU A 155 14.40 8.59 -31.65
N ASP A 156 13.17 9.11 -31.61
CA ASP A 156 12.83 10.44 -32.12
C ASP A 156 13.45 11.54 -31.25
N VAL A 157 13.47 11.37 -29.92
CA VAL A 157 14.17 12.26 -28.99
C VAL A 157 15.69 12.20 -29.22
N LYS A 158 16.26 11.01 -29.49
CA LYS A 158 17.69 10.86 -29.81
C LYS A 158 18.06 11.49 -31.16
N LYS A 159 17.15 11.48 -32.13
CA LYS A 159 17.30 12.17 -33.43
C LYS A 159 17.10 13.68 -33.33
N SER A 160 16.25 14.14 -32.39
CA SER A 160 15.93 15.55 -32.17
C SER A 160 16.89 16.26 -31.20
N LEU A 161 17.65 15.52 -30.40
CA LEU A 161 18.76 16.06 -29.62
C LEU A 161 19.89 16.48 -30.58
N PRO A 162 20.38 17.73 -30.52
CA PRO A 162 21.59 18.09 -31.25
C PRO A 162 22.69 17.15 -30.77
N LYS A 163 23.48 16.61 -31.71
CA LYS A 163 24.73 15.90 -31.40
C LYS A 163 25.62 16.86 -30.62
N THR A 164 25.47 16.91 -29.29
CA THR A 164 26.53 17.38 -28.42
C THR A 164 27.63 16.35 -28.59
N LYS A 165 28.52 16.65 -29.55
CA LYS A 165 29.85 16.08 -29.60
C LYS A 165 30.40 16.29 -28.20
N GLU A 166 30.45 15.23 -27.42
CA GLU A 166 31.36 15.14 -26.30
C GLU A 166 32.75 15.28 -26.90
N LYS A 167 33.20 16.53 -27.00
CA LYS A 167 34.55 16.89 -27.39
C LYS A 167 35.41 16.38 -26.24
N SER A 168 35.92 15.16 -26.38
CA SER A 168 37.07 14.67 -25.65
C SER A 168 38.11 15.80 -25.63
N ARG A 169 38.29 16.46 -24.49
CA ARG A 169 39.40 17.38 -24.29
C ARG A 169 40.67 16.52 -24.36
N PRO A 170 41.63 16.80 -25.23
CA PRO A 170 42.89 16.07 -25.22
C PRO A 170 43.61 16.39 -23.91
N SER A 171 43.77 15.39 -23.05
CA SER A 171 44.72 15.43 -21.92
C SER A 171 46.15 15.35 -22.47
N LYS A 172 46.63 16.45 -23.05
CA LYS A 172 48.06 16.75 -23.15
C LYS A 172 48.32 17.90 -22.19
N TYR A 173 49.40 17.82 -21.44
CA TYR A 173 49.79 18.70 -20.32
C TYR A 173 49.19 18.36 -18.95
N PHE A 174 49.51 17.16 -18.46
CA PHE A 174 49.87 16.98 -17.05
C PHE A 174 51.18 16.20 -17.03
N GLN A 175 52.29 16.90 -16.86
CA GLN A 175 53.54 16.26 -16.43
C GLN A 175 53.53 16.23 -14.90
N PRO A 176 53.69 15.06 -14.25
CA PRO A 176 53.91 15.00 -12.81
C PRO A 176 55.29 15.59 -12.47
N ILE A 177 55.34 16.43 -11.42
CA ILE A 177 56.50 17.24 -11.03
C ILE A 177 57.57 16.45 -10.24
N ASP A 178 57.38 15.16 -9.97
CA ASP A 178 58.22 14.44 -8.99
C ASP A 178 59.39 13.62 -9.58
N SER A 179 59.92 13.99 -10.75
CA SER A 179 61.12 13.32 -11.31
C SER A 179 62.39 14.19 -11.35
N VAL A 180 62.46 15.26 -10.54
CA VAL A 180 63.69 16.04 -10.36
C VAL A 180 64.00 16.20 -8.86
N SER A 181 64.54 15.15 -8.24
CA SER A 181 65.69 15.31 -7.36
C SER A 181 66.46 13.99 -7.29
N LYS A 182 67.66 14.02 -7.87
CA LYS A 182 68.81 13.36 -7.26
C LYS A 182 69.16 14.09 -5.96
#